data_AF-A0A507FI06-F1
#
_entry.id   AF-A0A507FI06-F1
#
_cell.length_a   1.000
_cell.length_b   1.000
_cell.length_c   1.000
_cell.angle_alpha   90.00
_cell.angle_beta   90.00
_cell.angle_gamma   90.00
#
_symmetry.space_group_name_H-M   'P 1'
#
loop_
_entity.id
_entity.type
_entity.pdbx_description
1 polymer ?
#
loop_
_entity_poly.entity_id
_entity_poly.type
_entity_poly.pdbx_seq_one_letter_code
_entity_poly.pdbx_strand_id
1 'polypeptide(L)'
;MATNPEKALEQNNDKPSASLKRPIKLCLLDECKATSGKHTANPTDDGRGGNKRKSDSVANLSKTSKPPFSHVDRIQLYTIPPSPLILLHNATANRLDLSSINEPATASHIIAASSNAILSFFQTVRTNSDRLIYIATALIFESTSPLPYGGRKNKPGYIEFEGTTIASLLEYIVSAAFKRYWAFRGRQAVDFVVESLNKAMTLHLEQDRDLLNELMLRGIGKAGHHRRRNRNVVPEGLEHVDENWIERVGVEFTPARTTLRNL
;
A
#
# COMPACT_ATOMS: atom_id res chain seq x y z
N MET A 1 -25.52 32.75 -54.31
CA MET A 1 -25.63 34.09 -53.71
C MET A 1 -26.79 34.09 -52.72
N ALA A 2 -26.62 34.80 -51.59
CA ALA A 2 -27.53 34.93 -50.44
C ALA A 2 -27.56 33.72 -49.49
N THR A 3 -27.49 33.86 -48.15
CA THR A 3 -27.20 34.98 -47.23
C THR A 3 -26.95 34.34 -45.85
N ASN A 4 -25.92 34.80 -45.13
CA ASN A 4 -25.68 34.50 -43.71
C ASN A 4 -26.80 35.06 -42.83
N PRO A 5 -27.12 34.39 -41.70
CA PRO A 5 -27.55 35.10 -40.50
C PRO A 5 -26.60 34.82 -39.33
N GLU A 6 -25.83 35.86 -39.05
CA GLU A 6 -25.15 36.19 -37.81
C GLU A 6 -26.20 36.63 -36.76
N LYS A 7 -26.21 36.04 -35.55
CA LYS A 7 -26.27 36.76 -34.25
C LYS A 7 -26.57 35.89 -33.02
N ALA A 8 -25.64 36.00 -32.06
CA ALA A 8 -25.80 36.39 -30.66
C ALA A 8 -26.27 35.39 -29.57
N LEU A 9 -25.78 35.68 -28.36
CA LEU A 9 -25.90 35.02 -27.03
C LEU A 9 -24.83 33.93 -26.79
N GLU A 10 -24.03 33.92 -25.72
CA GLU A 10 -24.14 34.54 -24.39
C GLU A 10 -22.74 34.62 -23.75
N GLN A 11 -22.44 35.74 -23.09
CA GLN A 11 -21.26 35.91 -22.25
C GLN A 11 -21.53 35.27 -20.88
N ASN A 12 -20.91 34.13 -20.58
CA ASN A 12 -20.84 33.61 -19.21
C ASN A 12 -19.52 34.04 -18.57
N ASN A 13 -19.62 35.04 -17.70
CA ASN A 13 -18.58 35.46 -16.76
C ASN A 13 -18.51 34.43 -15.63
N ASP A 14 -17.63 33.44 -15.74
CA ASP A 14 -17.31 32.57 -14.62
C ASP A 14 -16.27 33.21 -13.69
N LYS A 15 -16.75 33.41 -12.48
CA LYS A 15 -16.16 34.05 -11.32
C LYS A 15 -15.03 33.15 -10.77
N PRO A 16 -13.81 33.66 -10.50
CA PRO A 16 -12.78 32.84 -9.87
C PRO A 16 -13.21 32.50 -8.43
N SER A 17 -13.52 31.22 -8.21
CA SER A 17 -13.77 30.65 -6.89
C SER A 17 -12.50 30.80 -6.03
N ALA A 18 -12.58 31.67 -5.03
CA ALA A 18 -11.56 31.83 -4.01
C ALA A 18 -11.47 30.52 -3.20
N SER A 19 -10.57 29.63 -3.63
CA SER A 19 -10.20 28.44 -2.89
C SER A 19 -9.55 28.85 -1.57
N LEU A 20 -10.31 28.59 -0.50
CA LEU A 20 -9.90 28.74 0.89
C LEU A 20 -8.67 27.86 1.15
N LYS A 21 -7.47 28.43 1.01
CA LYS A 21 -6.22 27.83 1.50
C LYS A 21 -6.33 27.73 3.03
N ARG A 22 -6.79 26.57 3.52
CA ARG A 22 -6.58 26.21 4.92
C ARG A 22 -5.08 25.90 5.08
N PRO A 23 -4.36 26.56 5.98
CA PRO A 23 -2.99 26.19 6.27
C PRO A 23 -3.00 24.79 6.87
N ILE A 24 -2.46 23.83 6.13
CA ILE A 24 -2.05 22.55 6.71
C ILE A 24 -0.94 22.91 7.70
N LYS A 25 -1.26 22.82 8.99
CA LYS A 25 -0.27 22.85 10.07
C LYS A 25 0.59 21.59 9.89
N LEU A 26 1.61 21.69 9.05
CA LEU A 26 2.69 20.73 9.00
C LEU A 26 3.37 20.84 10.36
N CYS A 27 3.12 19.89 11.25
CA CYS A 27 3.97 19.70 12.42
C CYS A 27 5.37 19.39 11.89
N LEU A 28 6.19 20.43 11.80
CA LEU A 28 7.64 20.30 11.75
C LEU A 28 8.03 19.37 12.90
N LEU A 29 8.56 18.21 12.53
CA LEU A 29 9.30 17.34 13.44
C LEU A 29 10.59 18.09 13.76
N ASP A 30 10.50 18.99 14.74
CA ASP A 30 11.66 19.46 15.47
C ASP A 30 12.30 18.28 16.19
N GLU A 31 13.59 18.11 15.93
CA GLU A 31 14.61 17.55 16.80
C GLU A 31 14.20 16.35 17.68
N CYS A 32 14.49 15.14 17.21
CA CYS A 32 14.62 13.96 18.08
C CYS A 32 15.82 14.13 19.03
N LYS A 33 15.64 14.86 20.13
CA LYS A 33 16.50 14.77 21.31
C LYS A 33 16.23 13.44 22.01
N ALA A 34 17.22 12.55 21.97
CA ALA A 34 17.25 11.33 22.75
C ALA A 34 17.28 11.66 24.25
N THR A 35 16.15 11.51 24.93
CA THR A 35 16.09 11.54 26.39
C THR A 35 16.21 10.12 26.93
N SER A 36 17.33 9.85 27.59
CA SER A 36 17.59 8.65 28.38
C SER A 36 16.70 8.68 29.63
N GLY A 37 15.60 7.93 29.61
CA GLY A 37 14.73 7.72 30.76
C GLY A 37 15.10 6.43 31.50
N LYS A 38 15.75 6.56 32.66
CA LYS A 38 15.92 5.50 33.66
C LYS A 38 14.53 5.07 34.18
N HIS A 39 14.10 3.86 33.88
CA HIS A 39 12.98 3.23 34.59
C HIS A 39 13.51 2.43 35.77
N THR A 40 13.23 2.94 36.97
CA THR A 40 13.34 2.23 38.25
C THR A 40 12.28 1.14 38.33
N ALA A 41 12.74 -0.05 38.70
CA ALA A 41 11.92 -1.20 39.05
C ALA A 41 11.08 -0.93 40.30
N ASN A 42 9.92 -1.59 40.39
CA ASN A 42 9.43 -2.13 41.66
C ASN A 42 8.66 -3.43 41.43
N PRO A 43 8.80 -4.41 42.35
CA PRO A 43 8.19 -5.72 42.25
C PRO A 43 6.83 -5.74 42.95
N THR A 44 5.90 -6.53 42.43
CA THR A 44 4.79 -7.06 43.23
C THR A 44 4.80 -8.57 43.16
N ASP A 45 4.90 -9.09 44.37
CA ASP A 45 4.88 -10.46 44.84
C ASP A 45 3.44 -11.04 44.78
N ASP A 46 3.36 -12.33 45.08
CA ASP A 46 2.20 -13.13 45.51
C ASP A 46 1.64 -14.20 44.54
N GLY A 47 1.79 -15.46 45.00
CA GLY A 47 0.78 -16.52 44.89
C GLY A 47 1.08 -17.63 43.87
N ARG A 48 1.91 -18.62 44.17
CA ARG A 48 1.61 -19.85 44.95
C ARG A 48 0.50 -20.73 44.36
N GLY A 49 0.87 -21.89 43.80
CA GLY A 49 -0.06 -22.98 43.49
C GLY A 49 0.57 -24.06 42.62
N GLY A 50 1.24 -25.04 43.24
CA GLY A 50 1.92 -26.12 42.53
C GLY A 50 0.98 -27.23 42.05
N ASN A 51 1.48 -28.04 41.11
CA ASN A 51 1.40 -29.49 41.27
C ASN A 51 2.48 -30.23 40.46
N LYS A 52 3.22 -31.06 41.20
CA LYS A 52 4.15 -32.09 40.73
C LYS A 52 3.43 -33.11 39.86
N ARG A 53 4.11 -33.59 38.80
CA ARG A 53 4.35 -35.03 38.59
C ARG A 53 5.54 -35.24 37.66
N LYS A 54 6.55 -35.90 38.24
CA LYS A 54 7.71 -36.53 37.61
C LYS A 54 7.25 -37.65 36.67
N SER A 55 7.98 -37.82 35.57
CA SER A 55 8.50 -39.14 35.19
C SER A 55 9.62 -38.97 34.16
N ASP A 56 10.74 -39.56 34.52
CA ASP A 56 12.07 -39.46 33.93
C ASP A 56 12.18 -40.19 32.58
N SER A 57 13.03 -39.69 31.69
CA SER A 57 13.71 -40.51 30.67
C SER A 57 14.95 -39.78 30.14
N VAL A 58 15.98 -40.57 29.85
CA VAL A 58 17.41 -40.31 30.08
C VAL A 58 18.17 -40.15 28.75
N ALA A 59 19.21 -39.30 28.80
CA ALA A 59 20.43 -39.25 27.98
C ALA A 59 20.35 -38.93 26.47
N ASN A 60 20.88 -37.77 26.07
CA ASN A 60 22.27 -37.64 25.61
C ASN A 60 22.59 -36.17 25.24
N LEU A 61 23.37 -35.51 26.09
CA LEU A 61 23.81 -34.11 25.91
C LEU A 61 25.18 -34.10 25.22
N SER A 62 25.18 -33.97 23.89
CA SER A 62 26.35 -33.47 23.16
C SER A 62 26.48 -31.98 23.45
N LYS A 63 27.57 -31.60 24.13
CA LYS A 63 27.95 -30.20 24.37
C LYS A 63 28.35 -29.55 23.04
N THR A 64 27.38 -29.05 22.28
CA THR A 64 27.65 -28.12 21.20
C THR A 64 27.97 -26.76 21.81
N SER A 65 29.24 -26.36 21.75
CA SER A 65 29.72 -25.04 22.15
C SER A 65 28.92 -23.98 21.39
N LYS A 66 28.05 -23.25 22.10
CA LYS A 66 27.29 -22.13 21.54
C LYS A 66 28.30 -21.14 20.93
N PRO A 67 28.16 -20.78 19.64
CA PRO A 67 29.02 -19.76 19.06
C PRO A 67 28.88 -18.46 19.88
N PRO A 68 29.99 -17.73 20.10
CA PRO A 68 29.95 -16.49 20.85
C PRO A 68 28.94 -15.55 20.20
N PHE A 69 28.03 -15.00 21.01
CA PHE A 69 27.15 -13.91 20.63
C PHE A 69 28.02 -12.74 20.18
N SER A 70 28.32 -12.67 18.89
CA SER A 70 28.91 -11.48 18.29
C SER A 70 27.90 -10.36 18.52
N HIS A 71 28.35 -9.28 19.17
CA HIS A 71 27.54 -8.11 19.45
C HIS A 71 26.90 -7.57 18.15
N VAL A 72 25.64 -7.92 17.93
CA VAL A 72 24.80 -7.44 16.82
C VAL A 72 24.48 -5.95 16.97
N ASP A 73 24.72 -5.38 18.16
CA ASP A 73 24.44 -3.98 18.49
C ASP A 73 25.64 -3.05 18.25
N ARG A 74 26.45 -3.29 17.22
CA ARG A 74 27.41 -2.28 16.80
C ARG A 74 26.64 -1.17 16.09
N ILE A 75 26.46 -0.04 16.78
CA ILE A 75 25.93 1.20 16.21
C ILE A 75 26.82 1.57 15.02
N GLN A 76 26.36 1.31 13.81
CA GLN A 76 27.04 1.74 12.59
C GLN A 76 26.73 3.23 12.40
N LEU A 77 27.69 4.08 12.80
CA LEU A 77 27.65 5.50 12.49
C LEU A 77 27.95 5.67 11.00
N TYR A 78 26.91 5.82 10.19
CA TYR A 78 27.06 6.12 8.77
C TYR A 78 27.49 7.58 8.60
N THR A 79 28.69 7.79 8.09
CA THR A 79 29.25 9.13 7.80
C THR A 79 28.69 9.75 6.52
N ILE A 80 28.15 8.94 5.61
CA ILE A 80 27.68 9.39 4.29
C ILE A 80 26.14 9.47 4.30
N PRO A 81 25.54 10.61 3.91
CA PRO A 81 24.10 10.69 3.73
C PRO A 81 23.66 9.77 2.57
N PRO A 82 22.54 9.04 2.71
CA PRO A 82 22.06 8.13 1.69
C PRO A 82 21.67 8.94 0.46
N SER A 83 22.02 8.41 -0.71
CA SER A 83 21.58 8.99 -1.98
C SER A 83 20.05 9.10 -1.98
N PRO A 84 19.47 10.27 -2.25
CA PRO A 84 18.02 10.40 -2.33
C PRO A 84 17.47 9.47 -3.41
N LEU A 85 16.43 8.72 -3.06
CA LEU A 85 15.76 7.77 -3.94
C LEU A 85 14.39 8.31 -4.33
N ILE A 86 13.92 7.97 -5.52
CA ILE A 86 12.60 8.34 -6.04
C ILE A 86 12.02 7.18 -6.86
N LEU A 87 10.70 6.99 -6.79
CA LEU A 87 10.01 6.05 -7.67
C LEU A 87 9.73 6.74 -9.00
N LEU A 88 10.03 6.04 -10.09
CA LEU A 88 9.75 6.48 -11.46
C LEU A 88 8.87 5.46 -12.15
N HIS A 89 7.90 5.94 -12.93
CA HIS A 89 7.13 5.11 -13.83
C HIS A 89 7.89 4.93 -15.14
N ASN A 90 8.31 3.69 -15.41
CA ASN A 90 8.92 3.30 -16.68
C ASN A 90 7.82 2.86 -17.66
N ALA A 91 7.35 3.81 -18.47
CA ALA A 91 6.25 3.58 -19.41
C ALA A 91 6.57 2.52 -20.48
N THR A 92 7.84 2.37 -20.86
CA THR A 92 8.27 1.39 -21.87
C THR A 92 8.16 -0.04 -21.34
N ALA A 93 8.60 -0.26 -20.10
CA ALA A 93 8.50 -1.57 -19.45
C ALA A 93 7.17 -1.78 -18.71
N ASN A 94 6.30 -0.76 -18.69
CA ASN A 94 5.09 -0.68 -17.88
C ASN A 94 5.32 -1.19 -16.45
N ARG A 95 6.28 -0.58 -15.75
CA ARG A 95 6.62 -0.92 -14.37
C ARG A 95 7.10 0.29 -13.58
N LEU A 96 7.08 0.18 -12.26
CA LEU A 96 7.75 1.11 -11.37
C LEU A 96 9.20 0.71 -11.14
N ASP A 97 10.09 1.69 -11.24
CA ASP A 97 11.52 1.56 -10.97
C ASP A 97 11.91 2.47 -9.81
N LEU A 98 12.93 2.05 -9.05
CA LEU A 98 13.56 2.89 -8.04
C LEU A 98 14.85 3.48 -8.59
N SER A 99 14.97 4.80 -8.59
CA SER A 99 16.16 5.51 -9.09
C SER A 99 16.76 6.42 -8.03
N SER A 100 18.07 6.60 -8.10
CA SER A 100 18.80 7.60 -7.31
C SER A 100 18.79 8.94 -8.04
N ILE A 101 18.54 10.03 -7.31
CA ILE A 101 18.67 11.39 -7.84
C ILE A 101 19.95 12.05 -7.31
N ASN A 102 20.57 12.88 -8.15
CA ASN A 102 21.78 13.63 -7.78
C ASN A 102 21.44 14.99 -7.14
N GLU A 103 20.24 15.50 -7.41
CA GLU A 103 19.79 16.80 -6.93
C GLU A 103 19.23 16.71 -5.50
N PRO A 104 19.46 17.73 -4.65
CA PRO A 104 18.89 17.78 -3.32
C PRO A 104 17.37 17.94 -3.42
N ALA A 105 16.63 16.96 -2.90
CA ALA A 105 15.18 16.99 -2.84
C ALA A 105 14.69 16.92 -1.40
N THR A 106 13.62 17.65 -1.09
CA THR A 106 12.97 17.55 0.21
C THR A 106 12.22 16.22 0.33
N ALA A 107 12.04 15.74 1.57
CA ALA A 107 11.26 14.53 1.84
C ALA A 107 9.84 14.62 1.26
N SER A 108 9.18 15.78 1.39
CA SER A 108 7.85 16.01 0.84
C SER A 108 7.81 15.94 -0.68
N HIS A 109 8.83 16.47 -1.36
CA HIS A 109 8.95 16.38 -2.81
C HIS A 109 9.13 14.92 -3.27
N ILE A 110 10.01 14.15 -2.61
CA ILE A 110 10.23 12.73 -2.93
C ILE A 110 8.95 11.92 -2.77
N ILE A 111 8.22 12.11 -1.67
CA ILE A 111 6.96 11.41 -1.39
C ILE A 111 5.89 11.78 -2.44
N ALA A 112 5.71 13.07 -2.73
CA ALA A 112 4.72 13.53 -3.70
C ALA A 112 5.03 13.03 -5.11
N ALA A 113 6.29 13.16 -5.57
CA ALA A 113 6.70 12.71 -6.89
C ALA A 113 6.59 11.18 -7.03
N SER A 114 6.98 10.42 -6.00
CA SER A 114 6.83 8.96 -6.00
C SER A 114 5.35 8.55 -6.02
N SER A 115 4.48 9.24 -5.28
CA SER A 115 3.04 8.98 -5.30
C SER A 115 2.43 9.25 -6.68
N ASN A 116 2.83 10.35 -7.33
CA ASN A 116 2.41 10.67 -8.69
C ASN A 116 2.90 9.65 -9.72
N ALA A 117 4.12 9.13 -9.58
CA ALA A 117 4.63 8.07 -10.43
C ALA A 117 3.78 6.79 -10.31
N ILE A 118 3.37 6.42 -9.09
CA ILE A 118 2.48 5.27 -8.87
C ILE A 118 1.11 5.50 -9.52
N LEU A 119 0.52 6.68 -9.36
CA LEU A 119 -0.77 7.00 -9.99
C LEU A 119 -0.66 6.97 -11.52
N SER A 120 0.39 7.56 -12.09
CA SER A 120 0.65 7.52 -13.54
C SER A 120 0.83 6.08 -14.03
N PHE A 121 1.50 5.23 -13.25
CA PHE A 121 1.65 3.81 -13.56
C PHE A 121 0.30 3.09 -13.55
N PHE A 122 -0.55 3.31 -12.55
CA PHE A 122 -1.87 2.70 -12.46
C PHE A 122 -2.90 3.23 -13.46
N GLN A 123 -2.62 4.36 -14.11
CA GLN A 123 -3.44 4.91 -15.19
C GLN A 123 -3.18 4.26 -16.56
N THR A 124 -2.17 3.38 -16.69
CA THR A 124 -1.88 2.71 -17.98
C THR A 124 -2.86 1.59 -18.33
N VAL A 125 -3.70 1.19 -17.39
CA VAL A 125 -4.67 0.10 -17.50
C VAL A 125 -6.10 0.60 -17.38
N ARG A 126 -7.06 -0.13 -17.95
CA ARG A 126 -8.48 0.25 -18.02
C ARG A 126 -9.23 -0.03 -16.71
N THR A 127 -8.61 0.16 -15.56
CA THR A 127 -9.23 0.01 -14.25
C THR A 127 -9.06 1.28 -13.43
N ASN A 128 -9.94 1.47 -12.44
CA ASN A 128 -9.76 2.53 -11.46
C ASN A 128 -8.45 2.29 -10.67
N SER A 129 -7.56 3.30 -10.61
CA SER A 129 -6.30 3.22 -9.87
C SER A 129 -6.50 2.90 -8.38
N ASP A 130 -7.63 3.32 -7.82
CA ASP A 130 -8.04 3.02 -6.45
C ASP A 130 -8.13 1.51 -6.18
N ARG A 131 -8.63 0.75 -7.16
CA ARG A 131 -8.71 -0.72 -7.08
C ARG A 131 -7.31 -1.34 -6.95
N LEU A 132 -6.37 -0.87 -7.76
CA LEU A 132 -4.98 -1.33 -7.73
C LEU A 132 -4.27 -0.94 -6.43
N ILE A 133 -4.57 0.24 -5.87
CA ILE A 133 -4.05 0.65 -4.56
C ILE A 133 -4.56 -0.30 -3.47
N TYR A 134 -5.82 -0.69 -3.48
CA TYR A 134 -6.34 -1.67 -2.52
C TYR A 134 -5.72 -3.06 -2.69
N ILE A 135 -5.58 -3.54 -3.94
CA ILE A 135 -4.90 -4.82 -4.21
C ILE A 135 -3.46 -4.77 -3.68
N ALA A 136 -2.71 -3.73 -4.00
CA ALA A 136 -1.36 -3.53 -3.49
C ALA A 136 -1.34 -3.48 -1.95
N THR A 137 -2.30 -2.80 -1.33
CA THR A 137 -2.44 -2.75 0.13
C THR A 137 -2.63 -4.15 0.72
N ALA A 138 -3.39 -5.03 0.08
CA ALA A 138 -3.56 -6.40 0.53
C ALA A 138 -2.24 -7.19 0.54
N LEU A 139 -1.38 -6.94 -0.45
CA LEU A 139 -0.04 -7.52 -0.59
C LEU A 139 0.97 -6.90 0.40
N ILE A 140 0.91 -5.59 0.62
CA ILE A 140 1.86 -4.86 1.45
C ILE A 140 1.59 -5.13 2.94
N PHE A 141 0.33 -5.16 3.37
CA PHE A 141 -0.05 -5.23 4.80
C PHE A 141 -0.19 -6.67 5.32
N GLU A 142 0.75 -7.56 5.01
CA GLU A 142 0.79 -8.92 5.55
C GLU A 142 1.61 -9.02 6.84
N SER A 143 1.31 -9.98 7.71
CA SER A 143 2.09 -10.19 8.94
C SER A 143 3.56 -10.53 8.68
N THR A 144 3.85 -11.08 7.49
CA THR A 144 5.18 -11.46 7.00
C THR A 144 5.91 -10.33 6.29
N SER A 145 5.26 -9.21 6.03
CA SER A 145 5.86 -8.06 5.35
C SER A 145 6.98 -7.43 6.20
N PRO A 146 7.94 -6.74 5.57
CA PRO A 146 8.93 -5.98 6.31
C PRO A 146 8.28 -4.84 7.11
N LEU A 147 8.94 -4.40 8.19
CA LEU A 147 8.60 -3.15 8.87
C LEU A 147 8.74 -1.98 7.88
N PRO A 148 7.81 -1.00 7.88
CA PRO A 148 6.77 -0.78 8.87
C PRO A 148 5.43 -1.47 8.60
N TYR A 149 5.29 -2.29 7.55
CA TYR A 149 3.99 -2.81 7.13
C TYR A 149 3.59 -4.11 7.81
N GLY A 150 4.57 -4.98 8.07
CA GLY A 150 4.33 -6.22 8.78
C GLY A 150 4.31 -6.07 10.29
N GLY A 151 3.98 -7.17 10.96
CA GLY A 151 3.79 -7.17 12.40
C GLY A 151 3.14 -8.45 12.87
N ARG A 152 2.84 -8.52 14.18
CA ARG A 152 2.14 -9.67 14.74
C ARG A 152 0.73 -9.72 14.13
N LYS A 153 0.15 -10.92 13.97
CA LYS A 153 -1.22 -11.08 13.43
C LYS A 153 -2.26 -10.20 14.14
N ASN A 154 -2.07 -9.96 15.44
CA ASN A 154 -2.97 -9.16 16.28
C ASN A 154 -2.61 -7.66 16.30
N LYS A 155 -1.44 -7.29 15.78
CA LYS A 155 -0.91 -5.92 15.71
C LYS A 155 -0.08 -5.75 14.43
N PRO A 156 -0.74 -5.72 13.26
CA PRO A 156 -0.04 -5.54 12.00
C PRO A 156 0.50 -4.12 11.88
N GLY A 157 1.56 -3.92 11.10
CA GLY A 157 2.36 -2.69 11.11
C GLY A 157 1.64 -1.42 10.62
N TYR A 158 0.47 -1.56 9.99
CA TYR A 158 -0.38 -0.46 9.56
C TYR A 158 -1.21 0.19 10.69
N ILE A 159 -0.95 -0.11 11.97
CA ILE A 159 -1.66 0.52 13.12
C ILE A 159 -1.54 2.05 13.09
N GLU A 160 -0.45 2.60 12.56
CA GLU A 160 -0.24 4.05 12.49
C GLU A 160 -1.06 4.74 11.39
N PHE A 161 -1.73 3.98 10.52
CA PHE A 161 -2.58 4.56 9.48
C PHE A 161 -3.98 4.88 10.04
N GLU A 162 -4.30 6.16 10.13
CA GLU A 162 -5.60 6.68 10.57
C GLU A 162 -6.38 7.38 9.43
N GLY A 163 -5.87 7.31 8.20
CA GLY A 163 -6.50 7.94 7.05
C GLY A 163 -7.82 7.28 6.66
N THR A 164 -8.72 8.05 6.06
CA THR A 164 -10.03 7.57 5.58
C THR A 164 -10.17 7.62 4.07
N THR A 165 -9.10 8.04 3.37
CA THR A 165 -9.11 8.24 1.91
C THR A 165 -8.00 7.44 1.25
N ILE A 166 -8.20 7.07 -0.01
CA ILE A 166 -7.23 6.29 -0.78
C ILE A 166 -5.96 7.09 -1.05
N ALA A 167 -6.09 8.40 -1.27
CA ALA A 167 -4.95 9.31 -1.36
C ALA A 167 -4.10 9.28 -0.08
N SER A 168 -4.74 9.35 1.10
CA SER A 168 -4.02 9.27 2.38
C SER A 168 -3.36 7.90 2.61
N LEU A 169 -3.99 6.82 2.12
CA LEU A 169 -3.42 5.46 2.18
C LEU A 169 -2.18 5.34 1.30
N LEU A 170 -2.23 5.84 0.07
CA LEU A 170 -1.08 5.85 -0.83
C LEU A 170 0.07 6.69 -0.24
N GLU A 171 -0.24 7.89 0.27
CA GLU A 171 0.75 8.74 0.92
C GLU A 171 1.36 8.06 2.15
N TYR A 172 0.57 7.35 2.95
CA TYR A 172 1.08 6.57 4.07
C TYR A 172 2.03 5.46 3.62
N ILE A 173 1.64 4.67 2.61
CA ILE A 173 2.49 3.60 2.05
C ILE A 173 3.81 4.20 1.56
N VAL A 174 3.79 5.27 0.77
CA VAL A 174 5.03 5.86 0.26
C VAL A 174 5.87 6.46 1.39
N SER A 175 5.25 7.27 2.25
CA SER A 175 5.96 7.97 3.33
C SER A 175 6.55 7.02 4.37
N ALA A 176 5.87 5.93 4.72
CA ALA A 176 6.36 4.97 5.70
C ALA A 176 7.60 4.20 5.20
N ALA A 177 7.62 3.80 3.92
CA ALA A 177 8.79 3.19 3.29
C ALA A 177 9.98 4.15 3.28
N PHE A 178 9.78 5.39 2.86
CA PHE A 178 10.85 6.38 2.80
C PHE A 178 11.33 6.82 4.18
N LYS A 179 10.44 6.97 5.17
CA LYS A 179 10.82 7.20 6.58
C LYS A 179 11.74 6.09 7.08
N ARG A 180 11.42 4.82 6.79
CA ARG A 180 12.26 3.68 7.14
C ARG A 180 13.61 3.74 6.42
N TYR A 181 13.62 4.07 5.13
CA TYR A 181 14.84 4.25 4.35
C TYR A 181 15.75 5.32 4.94
N TRP A 182 15.21 6.50 5.27
CA TRP A 182 16.01 7.60 5.83
C TRP A 182 16.53 7.28 7.24
N ALA A 183 15.70 6.66 8.09
CA ALA A 183 16.04 6.34 9.47
C ALA A 183 17.06 5.20 9.60
N PHE A 184 16.94 4.15 8.77
CA PHE A 184 17.75 2.92 8.93
C PHE A 184 18.72 2.68 7.77
N ARG A 185 18.78 3.58 6.78
CA ARG A 185 19.61 3.46 5.57
C ARG A 185 19.36 2.19 4.73
N GLY A 186 18.26 1.49 4.98
CA GLY A 186 17.91 0.24 4.31
C GLY A 186 16.86 0.45 3.22
N ARG A 187 17.15 -0.02 2.01
CA ARG A 187 16.22 0.08 0.85
C ARG A 187 15.08 -0.94 0.88
N GLN A 188 15.17 -1.96 1.72
CA GLN A 188 14.27 -3.12 1.74
C GLN A 188 12.78 -2.74 1.78
N ALA A 189 12.40 -1.74 2.59
CA ALA A 189 11.00 -1.32 2.69
C ALA A 189 10.50 -0.63 1.41
N VAL A 190 11.36 0.14 0.72
CA VAL A 190 11.04 0.81 -0.54
C VAL A 190 10.98 -0.19 -1.67
N ASP A 191 11.98 -1.07 -1.77
CA ASP A 191 12.03 -2.13 -2.78
C ASP A 191 10.80 -3.06 -2.66
N PHE A 192 10.42 -3.42 -1.42
CA PHE A 192 9.21 -4.23 -1.16
C PHE A 192 7.91 -3.55 -1.62
N VAL A 193 7.77 -2.23 -1.42
CA VAL A 193 6.61 -1.47 -1.90
C VAL A 193 6.58 -1.47 -3.43
N VAL A 194 7.72 -1.21 -4.08
CA VAL A 194 7.83 -1.23 -5.55
C VAL A 194 7.47 -2.61 -6.11
N GLU A 195 8.01 -3.68 -5.52
CA GLU A 195 7.68 -5.06 -5.91
C GLU A 195 6.19 -5.37 -5.75
N SER A 196 5.59 -4.96 -4.62
CA SER A 196 4.17 -5.20 -4.35
C SER A 196 3.26 -4.44 -5.32
N LEU A 197 3.61 -3.20 -5.68
CA LEU A 197 2.86 -2.39 -6.65
C LEU A 197 2.98 -2.96 -8.06
N ASN A 198 4.18 -3.38 -8.47
CA ASN A 198 4.39 -4.06 -9.74
C ASN A 198 3.62 -5.39 -9.78
N LYS A 199 3.64 -6.16 -8.70
CA LYS A 199 2.87 -7.41 -8.59
C LYS A 199 1.36 -7.18 -8.68
N ALA A 200 0.84 -6.12 -8.05
CA ALA A 200 -0.57 -5.76 -8.18
C ALA A 200 -0.96 -5.47 -9.64
N MET A 201 -0.10 -4.78 -10.39
CA MET A 201 -0.29 -4.58 -11.82
C MET A 201 -0.25 -5.89 -12.61
N THR A 202 0.74 -6.75 -12.36
CA THR A 202 0.86 -8.06 -13.02
C THR A 202 -0.39 -8.91 -12.80
N LEU A 203 -0.87 -9.01 -11.56
CA LEU A 203 -2.10 -9.75 -11.24
C LEU A 203 -3.32 -9.17 -11.97
N HIS A 204 -3.40 -7.85 -12.11
CA HIS A 204 -4.49 -7.23 -12.89
C HIS A 204 -4.41 -7.63 -14.36
N LEU A 205 -3.22 -7.64 -14.96
CA LEU A 205 -3.01 -8.05 -16.36
C LEU A 205 -3.27 -9.55 -16.59
N GLU A 206 -3.16 -10.40 -15.56
CA GLU A 206 -3.52 -11.82 -15.61
C GLU A 206 -5.04 -12.07 -15.62
N GLN A 207 -5.84 -11.07 -15.23
CA GLN A 207 -7.31 -11.06 -15.35
C GLN A 207 -8.04 -12.17 -14.55
N ASP A 208 -7.46 -12.67 -13.45
CA ASP A 208 -8.17 -13.52 -12.49
C ASP A 208 -9.12 -12.67 -11.64
N ARG A 209 -10.36 -12.49 -12.12
CA ARG A 209 -11.38 -11.62 -11.52
C ARG A 209 -11.66 -11.96 -10.05
N ASP A 210 -11.75 -13.24 -9.72
CA ASP A 210 -12.12 -13.69 -8.37
C ASP A 210 -11.00 -13.39 -7.38
N LEU A 211 -9.75 -13.72 -7.75
CA LEU A 211 -8.57 -13.38 -6.97
C LEU A 211 -8.43 -11.86 -6.79
N LEU A 212 -8.62 -11.07 -7.85
CA LEU A 212 -8.52 -9.61 -7.79
C LEU A 212 -9.59 -9.00 -6.88
N ASN A 213 -10.82 -9.52 -6.91
CA ASN A 213 -11.88 -9.08 -6.01
C ASN A 213 -11.58 -9.44 -4.56
N GLU A 214 -11.08 -10.65 -4.29
CA GLU A 214 -10.68 -11.06 -2.95
C GLU A 214 -9.56 -10.15 -2.41
N LEU A 215 -8.50 -9.94 -3.19
CA LEU A 215 -7.39 -9.09 -2.81
C LEU A 215 -7.84 -7.65 -2.58
N MET A 216 -8.65 -7.08 -3.49
CA MET A 216 -9.19 -5.74 -3.31
C MET A 216 -10.00 -5.63 -2.01
N LEU A 217 -10.96 -6.53 -1.77
CA LEU A 217 -11.78 -6.51 -0.54
C LEU A 217 -10.93 -6.67 0.73
N ARG A 218 -9.93 -7.56 0.69
CA ARG A 218 -8.95 -7.73 1.78
C ARG A 218 -8.17 -6.43 2.01
N GLY A 219 -7.77 -5.75 0.94
CA GLY A 219 -7.09 -4.45 0.97
C GLY A 219 -7.92 -3.36 1.64
N ILE A 220 -9.19 -3.22 1.25
CA ILE A 220 -10.13 -2.27 1.87
C ILE A 220 -10.30 -2.59 3.36
N GLY A 221 -10.42 -3.88 3.71
CA GLY A 221 -10.52 -4.33 5.09
C GLY A 221 -9.27 -3.99 5.92
N LYS A 222 -8.07 -4.19 5.37
CA LYS A 222 -6.80 -3.86 6.03
C LYS A 222 -6.57 -2.35 6.17
N ALA A 223 -7.01 -1.56 5.18
CA ALA A 223 -6.96 -0.10 5.25
C ALA A 223 -7.96 0.51 6.26
N GLY A 224 -8.88 -0.29 6.81
CA GLY A 224 -9.93 0.24 7.71
C GLY A 224 -10.99 1.08 7.00
N HIS A 225 -10.95 1.16 5.66
CA HIS A 225 -11.92 1.91 4.86
C HIS A 225 -13.29 1.20 4.75
N HIS A 226 -13.37 -0.09 5.14
CA HIS A 226 -14.64 -0.80 5.21
C HIS A 226 -15.20 -0.85 6.64
N ARG A 227 -16.36 -0.23 6.82
CA ARG A 227 -17.15 -0.27 8.05
C ARG A 227 -17.89 -1.61 8.11
N ARG A 228 -17.19 -2.68 8.55
CA ARG A 228 -17.71 -4.06 8.70
C ARG A 228 -19.24 -4.15 8.85
N ARG A 229 -19.91 -4.76 7.87
CA ARG A 229 -21.18 -5.50 8.06
C ARG A 229 -21.42 -6.51 6.92
N ASN A 230 -20.86 -7.71 7.10
CA ASN A 230 -21.34 -9.00 6.57
C ASN A 230 -21.57 -9.20 5.06
N ARG A 231 -21.04 -8.37 4.16
CA ARG A 231 -21.21 -8.59 2.72
C ARG A 231 -19.91 -8.39 1.94
N ASN A 232 -19.47 -9.46 1.26
CA ASN A 232 -18.41 -9.44 0.26
C ASN A 232 -18.94 -8.81 -1.04
N VAL A 233 -19.39 -7.56 -0.97
CA VAL A 233 -19.89 -6.81 -2.12
C VAL A 233 -18.80 -5.88 -2.59
N VAL A 234 -18.45 -5.99 -3.88
CA VAL A 234 -17.53 -5.08 -4.55
C VAL A 234 -18.17 -3.68 -4.59
N PRO A 235 -17.51 -2.63 -4.07
CA PRO A 235 -18.06 -1.28 -4.15
C PRO A 235 -18.20 -0.80 -5.60
N GLU A 236 -19.22 0.01 -5.84
CA GLU A 236 -19.44 0.66 -7.14
C GLU A 236 -18.21 1.47 -7.55
N GLY A 237 -17.84 1.40 -8.83
CA GLY A 237 -16.65 2.08 -9.37
C GLY A 237 -15.31 1.42 -9.05
N LEU A 238 -15.31 0.35 -8.24
CA LEU A 238 -14.15 -0.53 -8.01
C LEU A 238 -14.34 -1.91 -8.66
N GLU A 239 -15.28 -2.05 -9.58
CA GLU A 239 -15.52 -3.28 -10.31
C GLU A 239 -14.32 -3.62 -11.20
N HIS A 240 -14.10 -4.92 -11.43
CA HIS A 240 -13.10 -5.35 -12.40
C HIS A 240 -13.58 -5.00 -13.80
N VAL A 241 -12.70 -4.39 -14.58
CA VAL A 241 -12.91 -4.11 -16.00
C VAL A 241 -11.88 -4.93 -16.76
N ASP A 242 -12.35 -5.76 -17.68
CA ASP A 242 -11.47 -6.60 -18.47
C ASP A 242 -10.68 -5.72 -19.47
N GLU A 243 -9.35 -5.92 -19.56
CA GLU A 243 -8.51 -5.17 -20.51
C GLU A 243 -8.87 -5.54 -21.96
N ASN A 244 -9.16 -6.83 -22.17
CA ASN A 244 -9.53 -7.42 -23.44
C ASN A 244 -11.04 -7.32 -23.72
N TRP A 245 -11.73 -6.34 -23.14
CA TRP A 245 -13.14 -6.09 -23.48
C TRP A 245 -13.23 -5.62 -24.93
N ILE A 246 -13.21 -6.59 -25.85
CA ILE A 246 -13.80 -6.48 -27.17
C ILE A 246 -15.27 -6.29 -26.87
N GLU A 247 -15.78 -5.10 -27.19
CA GLU A 247 -17.20 -4.80 -27.16
C GLU A 247 -17.91 -5.97 -27.83
N ARG A 248 -18.55 -6.83 -27.03
CA ARG A 248 -19.21 -8.03 -27.56
C ARG A 248 -20.33 -7.50 -28.46
N VAL A 249 -20.10 -7.53 -29.77
CA VAL A 249 -21.06 -7.13 -30.80
C VAL A 249 -22.19 -8.14 -30.79
N GLY A 250 -23.11 -7.98 -29.84
CA GLY A 250 -24.21 -8.89 -29.60
C GLY A 250 -23.78 -10.25 -29.04
N VAL A 251 -24.51 -10.75 -28.07
CA VAL A 251 -24.59 -12.20 -27.86
C VAL A 251 -25.71 -12.65 -28.78
N GLU A 252 -25.38 -13.32 -29.87
CA GLU A 252 -26.40 -13.94 -30.71
C GLU A 252 -26.97 -15.12 -29.92
N PHE A 253 -28.11 -14.88 -29.26
CA PHE A 253 -28.83 -15.95 -28.58
C PHE A 253 -29.26 -16.95 -29.63
N THR A 254 -28.76 -18.17 -29.58
CA THR A 254 -29.39 -19.28 -30.30
C THR A 254 -30.79 -19.41 -29.71
N PRO A 255 -31.88 -19.08 -30.45
CA PRO A 255 -33.23 -19.21 -29.92
C PRO A 255 -33.42 -20.65 -29.47
N ALA A 256 -33.98 -20.81 -28.26
CA ALA A 256 -34.26 -22.12 -27.68
C ALA A 256 -34.92 -22.99 -28.75
N ARG A 257 -34.37 -24.20 -28.98
CA ARG A 257 -34.97 -25.19 -29.89
C ARG A 257 -36.45 -25.29 -29.55
N THR A 258 -37.29 -24.72 -30.40
CA THR A 258 -38.72 -24.94 -30.39
C THR A 258 -38.88 -26.43 -30.51
N THR A 259 -39.20 -27.09 -29.40
CA THR A 259 -39.57 -28.49 -29.41
C THR A 259 -40.84 -28.53 -30.24
N LEU A 260 -40.72 -28.95 -31.50
CA LEU A 260 -41.85 -29.30 -32.36
C LEU A 260 -42.56 -30.46 -31.67
N ARG A 261 -43.48 -30.12 -30.77
CA ARG A 261 -44.52 -31.04 -30.32
C ARG A 261 -45.60 -31.00 -31.39
N ASN A 262 -45.66 -32.12 -32.12
CA ASN A 262 -46.81 -32.65 -32.83
C ASN A 262 -47.14 -31.95 -34.16
N LEU A 263 -46.90 -32.67 -35.26
CA LEU A 263 -47.95 -33.19 -36.15
C LEU A 263 -47.44 -34.45 -36.84
#